data_AF-A0A661NB32-F1
#
_entry.id   AF-A0A661NB32-F1
#
_cell.length_a   1.000
_cell.length_b   1.000
_cell.length_c   1.000
_cell.angle_alpha   90.00
_cell.angle_beta   90.00
_cell.angle_gamma   90.00
#
_symmetry.space_group_name_H-M   'P 1'
#
loop_
_entity.id
_entity.type
_entity.pdbx_description
1 polymer ?
#
loop_
_entity_poly.entity_id
_entity_poly.type
_entity_poly.pdbx_seq_one_letter_code
_entity_poly.pdbx_strand_id
1 'polypeptide(L)'
;MLRPMARRHFSFLSFLLFSVSLSLAACNPGGGTPIGDSGTTRDSGRVDSGRRDSGGGGSCGDLGQMCCIGSTPCSPGTRCGADRTCCATPGGTSCGGPDDCCGDFDCVSGSCCSPEGGSCRTPNDCCSDLICSPTGQCQRPAGDCGRLGEMCCADDECRSGLVCAGGACTACGTDGEFCCKPPSECASDLVCAEGRCGTPPSGCGGTDQTCCTGDRCTGGLTCTGGTCTAPATECGFTTCGTCTGTAPCGWCADTGSCGPGSVSGPDTGSCTNWDWYASACEPTGSTCGGADCDTCTGEAGCGWCDGSGCQAGSSGGPTTGTCADWSWVSFECSTGPDTCGDNTDCGSCTGEYPCGFCGDDGSCMAGDSTGPDGDVCFEWAWFTSECSAADPCFDATICGDCTDRAECGWCASSGMCAVGDDSGPTVGSCTDWDYFDTDCAACNPVMGTCSSDAECCDALECRMGISFGTRCCVAAGDTCATGADCCGYMDCRSGMCECRAAGRGCLGDGDCCSNTCTGGICS
;
A
#
# COMPACT_ATOMS: atom_id res chain seq x y z
N MET A 1 -23.10 -22.08 -53.24
CA MET A 1 -24.46 -21.54 -52.99
C MET A 1 -24.30 -20.20 -52.29
N LEU A 2 -24.37 -19.12 -53.08
CA LEU A 2 -24.13 -17.74 -52.63
C LEU A 2 -25.46 -17.12 -52.18
N ARG A 3 -25.53 -16.62 -50.93
CA ARG A 3 -26.64 -15.79 -50.44
C ARG A 3 -26.13 -14.35 -50.23
N PRO A 4 -26.80 -13.31 -50.77
CA PRO A 4 -26.40 -11.92 -50.55
C PRO A 4 -27.07 -11.35 -49.30
N MET A 5 -26.30 -10.63 -48.47
CA MET A 5 -26.83 -9.78 -47.40
C MET A 5 -27.17 -8.39 -47.92
N ALA A 6 -28.38 -7.94 -47.61
CA ALA A 6 -28.96 -6.67 -48.00
C ALA A 6 -28.45 -5.53 -47.09
N ARG A 7 -27.93 -4.46 -47.71
CA ARG A 7 -27.69 -3.15 -47.08
C ARG A 7 -29.03 -2.47 -46.79
N ARG A 8 -29.27 -2.06 -45.54
CA ARG A 8 -30.32 -1.09 -45.20
C ARG A 8 -29.68 0.26 -44.87
N HIS A 9 -30.07 1.26 -45.66
CA HIS A 9 -29.92 2.68 -45.36
C HIS A 9 -30.84 3.07 -44.21
N PHE A 10 -30.31 3.81 -43.23
CA PHE A 10 -31.11 4.65 -42.34
C PHE A 10 -30.52 6.06 -42.33
N SER A 11 -31.22 6.97 -43.01
CA SER A 11 -31.11 8.41 -42.79
C SER A 11 -32.26 8.80 -41.87
N PHE A 12 -31.99 9.45 -40.74
CA PHE A 12 -32.95 10.39 -40.17
C PHE A 12 -32.23 11.59 -39.55
N LEU A 13 -32.54 12.72 -40.17
CA LEU A 13 -32.26 14.09 -39.79
C LEU A 13 -33.12 14.43 -38.56
N SER A 14 -32.56 15.08 -37.54
CA SER A 14 -33.36 16.00 -36.71
C SER A 14 -32.44 17.00 -36.00
N PHE A 15 -32.41 18.21 -36.55
CA PHE A 15 -31.81 19.41 -35.96
C PHE A 15 -32.80 20.01 -34.97
N LEU A 16 -32.39 20.22 -33.72
CA LEU A 16 -33.07 21.10 -32.77
C LEU A 16 -32.06 22.11 -32.23
N LEU A 17 -32.15 23.33 -32.75
CA LEU A 17 -31.50 24.55 -32.27
C LEU A 17 -32.29 25.05 -31.06
N PHE A 18 -31.69 25.05 -29.87
CA PHE A 18 -32.16 25.85 -28.73
C PHE A 18 -31.19 27.00 -28.47
N SER A 19 -31.68 28.19 -28.77
CA SER A 19 -31.05 29.48 -28.49
C SER A 19 -31.28 29.84 -27.01
N VAL A 20 -30.23 29.89 -26.20
CA VAL A 20 -30.31 30.44 -24.84
C VAL A 20 -29.63 31.81 -24.82
N SER A 21 -30.43 32.81 -24.52
CA SER A 21 -30.05 34.23 -24.43
C SER A 21 -29.22 34.48 -23.17
N LEU A 22 -28.03 35.05 -23.38
CA LEU A 22 -27.07 35.46 -22.36
C LEU A 22 -27.46 36.84 -21.79
N SER A 23 -27.79 36.91 -20.50
CA SER A 23 -27.99 38.18 -19.78
C SER A 23 -26.73 38.53 -18.99
N LEU A 24 -25.98 39.51 -19.51
CA LEU A 24 -24.83 40.14 -18.86
C LEU A 24 -25.31 41.08 -17.74
N ALA A 25 -25.02 40.76 -16.49
CA ALA A 25 -25.06 41.71 -15.38
C ALA A 25 -23.63 42.14 -15.04
N ALA A 26 -23.33 43.41 -15.34
CA ALA A 26 -22.07 44.06 -15.04
C ALA A 26 -21.98 44.41 -13.54
N CYS A 27 -20.91 43.98 -12.87
CA CYS A 27 -20.50 44.52 -11.58
C CYS A 27 -19.20 45.31 -11.76
N ASN A 28 -19.28 46.59 -11.40
CA ASN A 28 -18.25 47.61 -11.46
C ASN A 28 -17.27 47.49 -10.26
N PRO A 29 -15.94 47.57 -10.44
CA PRO A 29 -15.00 47.67 -9.32
C PRO A 29 -14.74 49.13 -8.95
N GLY A 30 -15.23 49.59 -7.80
CA GLY A 30 -14.66 50.74 -7.09
C GLY A 30 -13.61 50.23 -6.09
N GLY A 31 -12.39 50.74 -5.96
CA GLY A 31 -11.92 52.10 -6.20
C GLY A 31 -11.82 52.84 -4.86
N GLY A 32 -10.79 52.54 -4.06
CA GLY A 32 -10.51 53.20 -2.77
C GLY A 32 -9.03 53.16 -2.41
N THR A 33 -8.37 54.30 -2.57
CA THR A 33 -6.95 54.62 -2.32
C THR A 33 -6.65 54.93 -0.83
N PRO A 34 -5.36 55.13 -0.43
CA PRO A 34 -4.86 54.86 0.91
C PRO A 34 -4.86 56.09 1.83
N ILE A 35 -4.80 55.86 3.14
CA ILE A 35 -4.43 56.88 4.13
C ILE A 35 -3.05 56.53 4.67
N GLY A 36 -2.11 57.44 4.43
CA GLY A 36 -0.81 57.48 5.09
C GLY A 36 -0.82 58.37 6.32
N ASP A 37 0.41 58.55 6.82
CA ASP A 37 0.89 59.40 7.90
C ASP A 37 0.82 58.80 9.32
N SER A 38 1.82 58.96 10.20
CA SER A 38 3.22 59.44 10.15
C SER A 38 3.74 59.40 11.61
N GLY A 39 5.06 59.20 11.82
CA GLY A 39 5.79 59.59 13.05
C GLY A 39 6.31 58.42 13.91
N THR A 40 7.61 58.09 13.93
CA THR A 40 8.71 58.64 14.77
C THR A 40 8.36 58.61 16.27
N THR A 41 9.08 58.00 17.22
CA THR A 41 10.52 58.03 17.56
C THR A 41 10.89 56.93 18.58
N ARG A 42 12.19 56.63 18.69
CA ARG A 42 12.93 55.92 19.77
C ARG A 42 12.27 55.87 21.16
N ASP A 43 12.37 54.73 21.85
CA ASP A 43 13.23 54.61 23.04
C ASP A 43 13.41 53.17 23.56
N SER A 44 14.62 52.91 24.05
CA SER A 44 15.05 51.68 24.71
C SER A 44 14.48 51.60 26.13
N GLY A 45 13.82 50.49 26.48
CA GLY A 45 13.28 50.27 27.82
C GLY A 45 13.08 48.79 28.15
N ARG A 46 14.08 48.22 28.81
CA ARG A 46 14.09 46.89 29.42
C ARG A 46 13.27 46.89 30.71
N VAL A 47 12.15 46.16 30.79
CA VAL A 47 11.69 45.51 32.04
C VAL A 47 10.64 44.42 31.78
N ASP A 48 10.91 43.27 32.42
CA ASP A 48 10.01 42.29 33.03
C ASP A 48 9.06 41.43 32.18
N SER A 49 9.49 40.17 32.04
CA SER A 49 8.67 38.98 31.79
C SER A 49 7.66 38.76 32.92
N GLY A 50 6.60 39.58 32.92
CA GLY A 50 5.39 39.37 33.70
C GLY A 50 4.49 38.38 32.98
N ARG A 51 4.50 37.13 33.46
CA ARG A 51 3.50 36.08 33.21
C ARG A 51 2.08 36.68 33.37
N ARG A 52 1.43 36.98 32.25
CA ARG A 52 -0.01 37.28 32.20
C ARG A 52 -0.72 36.07 31.65
N ASP A 53 -1.33 35.31 32.54
CA ASP A 53 -2.43 34.43 32.22
C ASP A 53 -3.55 35.30 31.61
N SER A 54 -3.69 35.24 30.28
CA SER A 54 -4.80 35.82 29.55
C SER A 54 -5.67 34.67 29.08
N GLY A 55 -6.95 34.71 29.47
CA GLY A 55 -7.94 33.70 29.15
C GLY A 55 -8.00 33.40 27.65
N GLY A 56 -8.12 32.11 27.33
CA GLY A 56 -8.15 31.59 25.98
C GLY A 56 -9.27 32.19 25.15
N GLY A 57 -8.93 33.17 24.32
CA GLY A 57 -9.62 33.36 23.05
C GLY A 57 -9.13 32.25 22.14
N GLY A 58 -10.00 31.29 21.83
CA GLY A 58 -9.68 30.23 20.86
C GLY A 58 -9.24 30.88 19.55
N SER A 59 -8.02 30.56 19.11
CA SER A 59 -7.52 30.94 17.80
C SER A 59 -8.44 30.34 16.74
N CYS A 60 -9.12 31.19 15.99
CA CYS A 60 -9.91 30.79 14.82
C CYS A 60 -9.07 31.00 13.55
N GLY A 61 -9.36 30.23 12.51
CA GLY A 61 -8.83 30.47 11.16
C GLY A 61 -7.68 29.58 10.70
N ASP A 62 -7.02 28.83 11.59
CA ASP A 62 -5.99 27.86 11.20
C ASP A 62 -6.59 26.51 10.77
N LEU A 63 -5.80 25.69 10.07
CA LEU A 63 -6.22 24.35 9.63
C LEU A 63 -6.74 23.52 10.83
N GLY A 64 -7.92 22.93 10.70
CA GLY A 64 -8.59 22.17 11.76
C GLY A 64 -9.24 23.03 12.87
N GLN A 65 -9.15 24.36 12.81
CA GLN A 65 -9.80 25.27 13.76
C GLN A 65 -11.14 25.78 13.26
N MET A 66 -11.98 26.28 14.17
CA MET A 66 -13.26 26.88 13.80
C MET A 66 -13.08 28.12 12.91
N CYS A 67 -14.00 28.32 11.97
CA CYS A 67 -14.00 29.52 11.14
C CYS A 67 -14.17 30.79 11.97
N CYS A 68 -13.38 31.82 11.66
CA CYS A 68 -13.52 33.13 12.28
C CYS A 68 -14.85 33.78 11.91
N ILE A 69 -15.51 34.39 12.90
CA ILE A 69 -16.72 35.18 12.69
C ILE A 69 -16.31 36.53 12.09
N GLY A 70 -16.37 36.67 10.75
CA GLY A 70 -15.96 37.87 10.02
C GLY A 70 -15.68 37.59 8.53
N SER A 71 -15.40 38.63 7.73
CA SER A 71 -15.34 38.55 6.25
C SER A 71 -14.16 37.75 5.65
N THR A 72 -13.26 37.21 6.48
CA THR A 72 -12.22 36.25 6.07
C THR A 72 -12.21 35.11 7.09
N PRO A 73 -12.91 33.99 6.83
CA PRO A 73 -13.17 32.98 7.85
C PRO A 73 -11.94 32.12 8.20
N CYS A 74 -10.93 32.05 7.33
CA CYS A 74 -9.74 31.24 7.53
C CYS A 74 -8.45 31.91 6.99
N SER A 75 -7.29 31.42 7.43
CA SER A 75 -5.96 31.81 6.99
C SER A 75 -5.78 31.59 5.47
N PRO A 76 -4.86 32.31 4.80
CA PRO A 76 -4.61 32.11 3.37
C PRO A 76 -4.27 30.64 3.05
N GLY A 77 -4.94 30.07 2.04
CA GLY A 77 -4.76 28.67 1.65
C GLY A 77 -5.78 27.70 2.27
N THR A 78 -6.62 28.16 3.20
CA THR A 78 -7.73 27.39 3.76
C THR A 78 -9.08 28.07 3.47
N ARG A 79 -10.18 27.30 3.51
CA ARG A 79 -11.55 27.83 3.43
C ARG A 79 -12.42 27.23 4.53
N CYS A 80 -13.52 27.89 4.82
CA CYS A 80 -14.50 27.39 5.78
C CYS A 80 -15.31 26.23 5.18
N GLY A 81 -15.20 25.05 5.78
CA GLY A 81 -15.98 23.87 5.47
C GLY A 81 -17.45 24.00 5.89
N ALA A 82 -18.29 23.08 5.43
CA ALA A 82 -19.72 23.06 5.76
C ALA A 82 -19.99 22.79 7.25
N ASP A 83 -19.03 22.16 7.92
CA ASP A 83 -18.98 21.86 9.35
C ASP A 83 -18.53 23.05 10.21
N ARG A 84 -18.15 24.17 9.59
CA ARG A 84 -17.57 25.38 10.21
C ARG A 84 -16.14 25.22 10.71
N THR A 85 -15.39 24.28 10.14
CA THR A 85 -13.94 24.12 10.38
C THR A 85 -13.15 24.63 9.17
N CYS A 86 -11.99 25.21 9.40
CA CYS A 86 -11.07 25.63 8.35
C CYS A 86 -10.31 24.40 7.82
N CYS A 87 -10.46 24.13 6.53
CA CYS A 87 -9.82 23.02 5.83
C CYS A 87 -9.00 23.57 4.65
N ALA A 88 -8.05 22.80 4.15
CA ALA A 88 -7.16 23.15 3.06
C ALA A 88 -7.89 23.05 1.71
N THR A 89 -7.53 23.96 0.79
CA THR A 89 -7.99 23.95 -0.60
C THR A 89 -6.88 23.51 -1.54
N PRO A 90 -7.18 23.01 -2.75
CA PRO A 90 -6.16 22.68 -3.73
C PRO A 90 -5.18 23.83 -3.99
N GLY A 91 -3.88 23.53 -3.95
CA GLY A 91 -2.80 24.53 -4.03
C GLY A 91 -2.60 25.39 -2.76
N GLY A 92 -3.23 25.03 -1.65
CA GLY A 92 -3.21 25.73 -0.36
C GLY A 92 -2.15 25.23 0.63
N THR A 93 -2.49 25.25 1.92
CA THR A 93 -1.63 24.74 3.00
C THR A 93 -1.50 23.23 2.94
N SER A 94 -0.41 22.68 3.49
CA SER A 94 -0.18 21.25 3.51
C SER A 94 -1.22 20.49 4.34
N CYS A 95 -1.63 19.31 3.88
CA CYS A 95 -2.53 18.39 4.58
C CYS A 95 -1.74 17.20 5.17
N GLY A 96 -2.21 16.65 6.29
CA GLY A 96 -1.72 15.40 6.89
C GLY A 96 -2.59 14.19 6.55
N GLY A 97 -3.85 14.40 6.19
CA GLY A 97 -4.78 13.37 5.72
C GLY A 97 -5.99 13.93 4.95
N PRO A 98 -6.89 13.07 4.45
CA PRO A 98 -8.04 13.48 3.65
C PRO A 98 -8.99 14.46 4.37
N ASP A 99 -9.18 14.28 5.68
CA ASP A 99 -10.05 15.12 6.50
C ASP A 99 -9.56 16.57 6.64
N ASP A 100 -8.28 16.83 6.33
CA ASP A 100 -7.73 18.19 6.31
C ASP A 100 -8.18 18.98 5.08
N CYS A 101 -8.71 18.32 4.05
CA CYS A 101 -9.08 18.92 2.77
C CYS A 101 -10.57 19.25 2.70
N CYS A 102 -10.93 20.35 2.03
CA CYS A 102 -12.31 20.83 2.06
C CYS A 102 -13.28 20.13 1.11
N GLY A 103 -14.15 19.28 1.64
CA GLY A 103 -15.16 18.57 0.85
C GLY A 103 -14.57 17.30 0.27
N ASP A 104 -14.79 17.02 -1.01
CA ASP A 104 -14.37 15.76 -1.65
C ASP A 104 -12.95 15.84 -2.26
N PHE A 105 -12.02 16.53 -1.60
CA PHE A 105 -10.63 16.65 -2.06
C PHE A 105 -9.73 15.64 -1.34
N ASP A 106 -8.78 15.04 -2.06
CA ASP A 106 -7.83 14.08 -1.50
C ASP A 106 -6.54 14.76 -1.04
N CYS A 107 -5.89 14.21 -0.02
CA CYS A 107 -4.56 14.65 0.42
C CYS A 107 -3.48 13.76 -0.22
N VAL A 108 -2.74 14.30 -1.20
CA VAL A 108 -1.67 13.57 -1.90
C VAL A 108 -0.35 14.29 -1.74
N SER A 109 0.66 13.59 -1.23
CA SER A 109 2.01 14.13 -0.99
C SER A 109 2.00 15.43 -0.17
N GLY A 110 1.07 15.53 0.78
CA GLY A 110 0.91 16.68 1.67
C GLY A 110 0.24 17.89 1.03
N SER A 111 -0.42 17.77 -0.13
CA SER A 111 -1.23 18.83 -0.74
C SER A 111 -2.62 18.32 -1.10
N CYS A 112 -3.65 19.14 -0.85
CA CYS A 112 -5.00 18.81 -1.30
C CYS A 112 -5.11 18.88 -2.82
N CYS A 113 -5.81 17.93 -3.43
CA CYS A 113 -6.02 17.86 -4.86
C CYS A 113 -7.44 17.38 -5.19
N SER A 114 -7.88 17.62 -6.43
CA SER A 114 -9.21 17.22 -6.89
C SER A 114 -9.17 15.88 -7.62
N PRO A 115 -10.03 14.92 -7.25
CA PRO A 115 -10.13 13.64 -7.95
C PRO A 115 -10.75 13.81 -9.35
N GLU A 116 -10.83 12.71 -10.12
CA GLU A 116 -11.42 12.71 -11.45
C GLU A 116 -12.88 13.21 -11.42
N GLY A 117 -13.22 14.11 -12.34
CA GLY A 117 -14.49 14.85 -12.38
C GLY A 117 -14.54 16.10 -11.49
N GLY A 118 -13.59 16.26 -10.56
CA GLY A 118 -13.48 17.42 -9.65
C GLY A 118 -13.18 18.74 -10.36
N SER A 119 -13.50 19.87 -9.74
CA SER A 119 -13.31 21.20 -10.36
C SER A 119 -11.86 21.68 -10.26
N CYS A 120 -11.32 22.27 -11.32
CA CYS A 120 -9.95 22.79 -11.36
C CYS A 120 -9.85 24.11 -12.12
N ARG A 121 -8.79 24.87 -11.82
CA ARG A 121 -8.38 26.09 -12.55
C ARG A 121 -7.00 25.93 -13.18
N THR A 122 -6.14 25.14 -12.55
CA THR A 122 -4.80 24.82 -13.02
C THR A 122 -4.55 23.31 -12.95
N PRO A 123 -3.58 22.76 -13.71
CA PRO A 123 -3.22 21.35 -13.62
C PRO A 123 -2.83 20.90 -12.21
N ASN A 124 -2.27 21.79 -11.39
CA ASN A 124 -1.85 21.49 -10.02
C ASN A 124 -3.04 21.34 -9.04
N ASP A 125 -4.26 21.65 -9.47
CA ASP A 125 -5.46 21.48 -8.64
C ASP A 125 -5.98 20.03 -8.70
N CYS A 126 -5.48 19.23 -9.64
CA CYS A 126 -5.88 17.84 -9.85
C CYS A 126 -4.91 16.87 -9.19
N CYS A 127 -5.41 15.72 -8.73
CA CYS A 127 -4.55 14.69 -8.15
C CYS A 127 -3.59 14.10 -9.18
N SER A 128 -2.54 13.42 -8.69
CA SER A 128 -1.52 12.81 -9.53
C SER A 128 -2.14 12.07 -10.73
N ASP A 129 -1.57 12.30 -11.90
CA ASP A 129 -2.01 11.72 -13.19
C ASP A 129 -3.29 12.30 -13.82
N LEU A 130 -3.86 13.36 -13.25
CA LEU A 130 -5.01 14.07 -13.82
C LEU A 130 -4.61 15.45 -14.37
N ILE A 131 -5.26 15.85 -15.47
CA ILE A 131 -5.11 17.19 -16.05
C ILE A 131 -6.37 18.01 -15.85
N CYS A 132 -6.20 19.32 -15.70
CA CYS A 132 -7.34 20.22 -15.71
C CYS A 132 -7.85 20.40 -17.15
N SER A 133 -9.03 19.86 -17.44
CA SER A 133 -9.66 19.96 -18.75
C SER A 133 -9.99 21.42 -19.11
N PRO A 134 -10.19 21.72 -20.41
CA PRO A 134 -10.74 23.01 -20.83
C PRO A 134 -12.13 23.31 -20.26
N THR A 135 -12.87 22.29 -19.80
CA THR A 135 -14.17 22.47 -19.11
C THR A 135 -14.01 22.77 -17.61
N GLY A 136 -12.77 22.86 -17.12
CA GLY A 136 -12.48 23.13 -15.71
C GLY A 136 -12.70 21.92 -14.81
N GLN A 137 -12.57 20.71 -15.35
CA GLN A 137 -12.69 19.46 -14.59
C GLN A 137 -11.39 18.65 -14.66
N CYS A 138 -10.99 18.05 -13.55
CA CYS A 138 -9.91 17.08 -13.52
C CYS A 138 -10.35 15.85 -14.30
N GLN A 139 -9.60 15.52 -15.33
CA GLN A 139 -9.86 14.35 -16.15
C GLN A 139 -8.53 13.67 -16.43
N ARG A 140 -8.60 12.37 -16.70
CA ARG A 140 -7.46 11.69 -17.29
C ARG A 140 -7.17 12.32 -18.66
N PRO A 141 -5.90 12.51 -19.04
CA PRO A 141 -5.56 12.96 -20.39
C PRO A 141 -6.30 12.11 -21.42
N ALA A 142 -7.12 12.74 -22.26
CA ALA A 142 -7.92 12.02 -23.24
C ALA A 142 -7.00 11.51 -24.37
N GLY A 143 -6.55 10.27 -24.20
CA GLY A 143 -5.77 9.50 -25.16
C GLY A 143 -5.19 8.28 -24.46
N ASP A 144 -5.61 7.08 -24.86
CA ASP A 144 -4.96 5.82 -24.53
C ASP A 144 -3.55 5.82 -25.12
N CYS A 145 -2.62 6.45 -24.41
CA CYS A 145 -1.20 6.45 -24.72
C CYS A 145 -0.44 5.76 -23.60
N GLY A 146 0.71 5.18 -23.94
CA GLY A 146 1.63 4.66 -22.95
C GLY A 146 1.47 3.19 -22.58
N ARG A 147 0.45 2.45 -23.04
CA ARG A 147 0.40 0.98 -22.88
C ARG A 147 1.13 0.25 -23.99
N LEU A 148 1.45 -1.03 -23.78
CA LEU A 148 2.13 -1.87 -24.77
C LEU A 148 1.35 -1.87 -26.10
N GLY A 149 1.99 -1.42 -27.17
CA GLY A 149 1.43 -1.31 -28.52
C GLY A 149 0.63 -0.02 -28.80
N GLU A 150 0.38 0.83 -27.80
CA GLU A 150 -0.28 2.12 -27.98
C GLU A 150 0.71 3.21 -28.40
N MET A 151 0.17 4.35 -28.86
CA MET A 151 0.99 5.52 -29.17
C MET A 151 1.72 6.03 -27.93
N CYS A 152 2.92 6.57 -28.13
CA CYS A 152 3.65 7.21 -27.03
C CYS A 152 2.87 8.43 -26.53
N CYS A 153 2.98 8.69 -25.22
CA CYS A 153 2.48 9.91 -24.64
C CYS A 153 3.36 11.11 -25.05
N ALA A 154 3.00 12.30 -24.58
CA ALA A 154 3.82 13.50 -24.77
C ALA A 154 5.27 13.23 -24.31
N ASP A 155 6.25 13.82 -25.01
CA ASP A 155 7.69 13.68 -24.73
C ASP A 155 8.25 12.25 -24.83
N ASP A 156 7.64 11.42 -25.69
CA ASP A 156 8.05 10.03 -25.94
C ASP A 156 8.04 9.18 -24.64
N GLU A 157 7.03 9.40 -23.79
CA GLU A 157 6.82 8.66 -22.56
C GLU A 157 5.87 7.47 -22.72
N CYS A 158 6.16 6.40 -21.99
CA CYS A 158 5.35 5.19 -21.89
C CYS A 158 5.24 4.80 -20.41
N ARG A 159 4.28 3.94 -20.07
CA ARG A 159 4.15 3.40 -18.71
C ARG A 159 5.39 2.58 -18.32
N SER A 160 5.59 2.39 -17.02
CA SER A 160 6.72 1.64 -16.47
C SER A 160 6.91 0.28 -17.17
N GLY A 161 8.16 -0.05 -17.51
CA GLY A 161 8.52 -1.27 -18.26
C GLY A 161 8.38 -1.16 -19.80
N LEU A 162 8.09 0.02 -20.34
CA LEU A 162 7.96 0.26 -21.78
C LEU A 162 8.83 1.44 -22.25
N VAL A 163 9.25 1.42 -23.50
CA VAL A 163 9.97 2.51 -24.17
C VAL A 163 9.25 2.94 -25.46
N CYS A 164 9.33 4.23 -25.79
CA CYS A 164 8.80 4.74 -27.04
C CYS A 164 9.74 4.40 -28.20
N ALA A 165 9.32 3.51 -29.10
CA ALA A 165 10.07 3.12 -30.28
C ALA A 165 9.18 3.24 -31.53
N GLY A 166 9.53 4.16 -32.44
CA GLY A 166 8.77 4.36 -33.67
C GLY A 166 7.37 4.95 -33.45
N GLY A 167 7.18 5.70 -32.36
CA GLY A 167 5.90 6.34 -32.01
C GLY A 167 4.89 5.44 -31.29
N ALA A 168 5.28 4.20 -30.95
CA ALA A 168 4.49 3.29 -30.12
C ALA A 168 5.32 2.76 -28.94
N CYS A 169 4.63 2.40 -27.86
CA CYS A 169 5.25 1.86 -26.65
C CYS A 169 5.51 0.36 -26.81
N THR A 170 6.75 -0.06 -26.55
CA THR A 170 7.21 -1.44 -26.66
C THR A 170 7.91 -1.89 -25.39
N ALA A 171 7.91 -3.20 -25.11
CA ALA A 171 8.64 -3.77 -23.99
C ALA A 171 10.14 -3.48 -24.08
N CYS A 172 10.76 -3.27 -22.93
CA CYS A 172 12.19 -2.99 -22.82
C CYS A 172 12.78 -3.78 -21.65
N GLY A 173 14.08 -4.05 -21.75
CA GLY A 173 14.88 -4.53 -20.64
C GLY A 173 15.29 -6.00 -20.68
N THR A 174 14.62 -6.88 -21.43
CA THR A 174 15.03 -8.29 -21.52
C THR A 174 16.00 -8.56 -22.69
N ASP A 175 16.60 -9.75 -22.76
CA ASP A 175 17.62 -10.09 -23.76
C ASP A 175 17.06 -9.92 -25.20
N GLY A 176 17.71 -9.07 -25.99
CA GLY A 176 17.30 -8.69 -27.33
C GLY A 176 16.27 -7.55 -27.42
N GLU A 177 15.65 -7.12 -26.33
CA GLU A 177 14.70 -5.99 -26.31
C GLU A 177 15.38 -4.63 -26.34
N PHE A 178 14.62 -3.55 -26.49
CA PHE A 178 15.15 -2.21 -26.39
C PHE A 178 15.63 -1.91 -24.97
N CYS A 179 16.59 -1.00 -24.84
CA CYS A 179 16.97 -0.49 -23.53
C CYS A 179 15.86 0.41 -22.96
N CYS A 180 15.55 0.22 -21.68
CA CYS A 180 14.64 1.08 -20.94
C CYS A 180 15.30 2.46 -20.65
N LYS A 181 14.48 3.49 -20.39
CA LYS A 181 14.98 4.80 -19.92
C LYS A 181 15.56 4.66 -18.50
N PRO A 182 16.58 5.46 -18.12
CA PRO A 182 17.10 5.48 -16.75
C PRO A 182 15.98 5.62 -15.69
N PRO A 183 16.12 4.99 -14.50
CA PRO A 183 17.37 4.47 -13.94
C PRO A 183 17.74 3.02 -14.31
N SER A 184 16.83 2.24 -14.87
CA SER A 184 17.10 0.86 -15.28
C SER A 184 17.09 0.75 -16.80
N GLU A 185 18.24 0.46 -17.42
CA GLU A 185 18.35 0.32 -18.89
C GLU A 185 18.08 -1.12 -19.36
N CYS A 186 18.40 -2.13 -18.53
CA CYS A 186 18.15 -3.55 -18.81
C CYS A 186 17.89 -4.33 -17.51
N ALA A 187 17.30 -5.52 -17.60
CA ALA A 187 17.19 -6.49 -16.52
C ALA A 187 18.58 -6.93 -16.03
N SER A 188 18.62 -7.49 -14.82
CA SER A 188 19.84 -8.00 -14.16
C SER A 188 20.72 -8.78 -15.14
N ASP A 189 22.02 -8.46 -15.19
CA ASP A 189 23.06 -9.11 -16.01
C ASP A 189 23.09 -8.78 -17.52
N LEU A 190 22.20 -7.91 -18.01
CA LEU A 190 22.20 -7.44 -19.40
C LEU A 190 22.77 -6.02 -19.52
N VAL A 191 23.43 -5.72 -20.64
CA VAL A 191 24.01 -4.41 -20.94
C VAL A 191 23.27 -3.80 -22.13
N CYS A 192 22.94 -2.52 -22.03
CA CYS A 192 22.44 -1.75 -23.17
C CYS A 192 23.56 -1.48 -24.17
N ALA A 193 23.52 -2.16 -25.32
CA ALA A 193 24.45 -1.97 -26.43
C ALA A 193 23.66 -1.73 -27.73
N GLU A 194 24.01 -0.67 -28.47
CA GLU A 194 23.34 -0.29 -29.73
C GLU A 194 21.82 -0.11 -29.60
N GLY A 195 21.34 0.30 -28.41
CA GLY A 195 19.91 0.50 -28.13
C GLY A 195 19.14 -0.79 -27.83
N ARG A 196 19.82 -1.93 -27.65
CA ARG A 196 19.24 -3.19 -27.21
C ARG A 196 19.94 -3.77 -25.99
N CYS A 197 19.19 -4.47 -25.17
CA CYS A 197 19.71 -5.26 -24.07
C CYS A 197 20.30 -6.55 -24.61
N GLY A 198 21.51 -6.89 -24.16
CA GLY A 198 22.15 -8.13 -24.52
C GLY A 198 23.17 -8.55 -23.48
N THR A 199 23.59 -9.81 -23.52
CA THR A 199 24.71 -10.28 -22.73
C THR A 199 25.94 -9.41 -23.03
N PRO A 200 26.71 -8.97 -22.01
CA PRO A 200 27.95 -8.23 -22.24
C PRO A 200 28.84 -8.98 -23.25
N PRO A 201 29.47 -8.28 -24.21
CA PRO A 201 30.44 -8.91 -25.09
C PRO A 201 31.48 -9.66 -24.27
N SER A 202 31.77 -10.91 -24.62
CA SER A 202 32.74 -11.74 -23.91
C SER A 202 34.09 -11.00 -23.82
N GLY A 203 34.44 -10.52 -22.63
CA GLY A 203 35.70 -9.80 -22.36
C GLY A 203 35.58 -8.42 -21.70
N CYS A 204 34.37 -7.94 -21.40
CA CYS A 204 34.20 -6.74 -20.56
C CYS A 204 33.20 -6.96 -19.41
N GLY A 205 33.33 -6.18 -18.34
CA GLY A 205 32.32 -6.05 -17.28
C GLY A 205 32.52 -6.95 -16.07
N GLY A 206 33.18 -8.12 -16.21
CA GLY A 206 33.49 -9.01 -15.09
C GLY A 206 34.63 -8.50 -14.20
N THR A 207 34.80 -9.10 -13.02
CA THR A 207 35.92 -8.77 -12.11
C THR A 207 37.27 -8.86 -12.83
N ASP A 208 38.08 -7.82 -12.69
CA ASP A 208 39.38 -7.63 -13.35
C ASP A 208 39.34 -7.56 -14.89
N GLN A 209 38.15 -7.46 -15.50
CA GLN A 209 38.00 -7.21 -16.94
C GLN A 209 37.93 -5.72 -17.25
N THR A 210 38.16 -5.37 -18.51
CA THR A 210 37.96 -4.00 -18.99
C THR A 210 36.50 -3.59 -18.79
N CYS A 211 36.25 -2.33 -18.44
CA CYS A 211 34.89 -1.83 -18.33
C CYS A 211 34.17 -1.93 -19.69
N CYS A 212 32.89 -2.26 -19.65
CA CYS A 212 32.05 -2.16 -20.83
C CYS A 212 31.81 -0.68 -21.19
N THR A 213 31.32 -0.44 -22.40
CA THR A 213 31.02 0.92 -22.90
C THR A 213 30.16 1.69 -21.90
N GLY A 214 30.58 2.92 -21.57
CA GLY A 214 29.92 3.75 -20.56
C GLY A 214 30.41 3.52 -19.13
N ASP A 215 31.62 2.97 -18.94
CA ASP A 215 32.25 2.71 -17.64
C ASP A 215 31.42 1.74 -16.76
N ARG A 216 30.85 0.70 -17.40
CA ARG A 216 29.92 -0.24 -16.73
C ARG A 216 30.56 -1.59 -16.43
N CYS A 217 30.13 -2.19 -15.32
CA CYS A 217 30.56 -3.49 -14.83
C CYS A 217 29.36 -4.32 -14.37
N THR A 218 29.46 -5.65 -14.47
CA THR A 218 28.42 -6.59 -14.00
C THR A 218 28.54 -6.82 -12.49
N GLY A 219 27.43 -7.14 -11.82
CA GLY A 219 27.46 -7.63 -10.43
C GLY A 219 27.92 -6.61 -9.37
N GLY A 220 27.52 -5.33 -9.48
CA GLY A 220 27.81 -4.31 -8.46
C GLY A 220 29.28 -3.85 -8.40
N LEU A 221 30.10 -4.22 -9.38
CA LEU A 221 31.48 -3.77 -9.52
C LEU A 221 31.53 -2.31 -10.00
N THR A 222 32.60 -1.59 -9.65
CA THR A 222 32.82 -0.20 -10.06
C THR A 222 33.94 -0.11 -11.09
N CYS A 223 33.70 0.59 -12.20
CA CYS A 223 34.74 0.85 -13.19
C CYS A 223 35.78 1.83 -12.63
N THR A 224 36.95 1.31 -12.28
CA THR A 224 38.04 2.10 -11.72
C THR A 224 39.26 1.98 -12.63
N GLY A 225 39.62 3.09 -13.29
CA GLY A 225 40.80 3.11 -14.18
C GLY A 225 40.64 2.25 -15.45
N GLY A 226 39.41 2.06 -15.93
CA GLY A 226 39.11 1.24 -17.11
C GLY A 226 39.02 -0.26 -16.84
N THR A 227 39.10 -0.67 -15.57
CA THR A 227 38.95 -2.06 -15.13
C THR A 227 37.81 -2.16 -14.12
N CYS A 228 37.01 -3.21 -14.23
CA CYS A 228 35.95 -3.53 -13.28
C CYS A 228 36.55 -4.13 -12.03
N THR A 229 36.59 -3.33 -10.97
CA THR A 229 37.08 -3.75 -9.65
C THR A 229 35.90 -3.79 -8.69
N ALA A 230 35.93 -4.71 -7.73
CA ALA A 230 35.05 -4.60 -6.58
C ALA A 230 35.23 -3.19 -5.98
N PRO A 231 34.13 -2.51 -5.54
CA PRO A 231 34.24 -1.20 -4.94
C PRO A 231 35.29 -1.24 -3.84
N ALA A 232 36.39 -0.52 -4.07
CA ALA A 232 37.52 -0.54 -3.15
C ALA A 232 37.09 0.13 -1.85
N THR A 233 37.18 -0.63 -0.76
CA THR A 233 37.13 -0.16 0.63
C THR A 233 35.82 0.48 1.08
N GLU A 234 34.86 -0.35 1.49
CA GLU A 234 33.96 0.04 2.59
C GLU A 234 34.08 -0.87 3.83
N CYS A 235 34.71 -2.04 3.75
CA CYS A 235 34.85 -2.95 4.89
C CYS A 235 36.16 -2.75 5.68
N GLY A 236 36.69 -1.54 5.76
CA GLY A 236 37.98 -1.24 6.43
C GLY A 236 37.88 -0.99 7.94
N PHE A 237 36.78 -1.36 8.57
CA PHE A 237 36.51 -1.02 9.97
C PHE A 237 37.38 -1.84 10.94
N THR A 238 37.69 -1.25 12.09
CA THR A 238 38.47 -1.87 13.16
C THR A 238 37.62 -2.40 14.31
N THR A 239 36.29 -2.30 14.18
CA THR A 239 35.31 -2.70 15.20
C THR A 239 34.22 -3.53 14.55
N CYS A 240 33.89 -4.68 15.17
CA CYS A 240 32.91 -5.62 14.63
C CYS A 240 31.56 -4.98 14.34
N GLY A 241 30.96 -4.26 15.31
CA GLY A 241 29.63 -3.67 15.11
C GLY A 241 29.56 -2.62 13.98
N THR A 242 30.64 -1.87 13.74
CA THR A 242 30.69 -0.92 12.61
C THR A 242 30.89 -1.63 11.28
N CYS A 243 31.63 -2.75 11.31
CA CYS A 243 31.81 -3.63 10.17
C CYS A 243 30.49 -4.24 9.72
N THR A 244 29.83 -5.00 10.61
CA THR A 244 28.59 -5.70 10.31
C THR A 244 27.38 -4.78 10.13
N GLY A 245 27.46 -3.54 10.62
CA GLY A 245 26.45 -2.51 10.37
C GLY A 245 26.51 -1.91 8.95
N THR A 246 27.53 -2.22 8.15
CA THR A 246 27.71 -1.67 6.79
C THR A 246 27.64 -2.80 5.78
N ALA A 247 26.50 -3.00 5.10
CA ALA A 247 26.42 -3.99 4.02
C ALA A 247 27.34 -3.58 2.85
N PRO A 248 28.11 -4.49 2.23
CA PRO A 248 28.11 -5.96 2.40
C PRO A 248 29.29 -6.49 3.26
N CYS A 249 29.56 -5.90 4.42
CA CYS A 249 30.72 -6.24 5.24
C CYS A 249 30.38 -7.20 6.39
N GLY A 250 31.31 -8.10 6.70
CA GLY A 250 31.29 -8.92 7.90
C GLY A 250 32.65 -8.95 8.61
N TRP A 251 32.63 -9.33 9.88
CA TRP A 251 33.78 -9.29 10.77
C TRP A 251 34.35 -10.69 10.99
N CYS A 252 35.65 -10.85 10.79
CA CYS A 252 36.34 -12.08 11.16
C CYS A 252 36.95 -11.95 12.55
N ALA A 253 36.34 -12.59 13.56
CA ALA A 253 36.83 -12.54 14.93
C ALA A 253 38.19 -13.25 15.10
N ASP A 254 38.49 -14.26 14.27
CA ASP A 254 39.78 -14.98 14.30
C ASP A 254 40.97 -14.07 14.01
N THR A 255 40.80 -13.11 13.10
CA THR A 255 41.86 -12.20 12.63
C THR A 255 41.67 -10.77 13.12
N GLY A 256 40.51 -10.44 13.69
CA GLY A 256 40.14 -9.09 14.09
C GLY A 256 40.06 -8.12 12.90
N SER A 257 39.58 -8.59 11.74
CA SER A 257 39.53 -7.80 10.51
C SER A 257 38.15 -7.81 9.88
N CYS A 258 37.72 -6.63 9.44
CA CYS A 258 36.52 -6.45 8.62
C CYS A 258 36.82 -6.75 7.16
N GLY A 259 35.89 -7.41 6.47
CA GLY A 259 36.01 -7.73 5.04
C GLY A 259 34.65 -7.85 4.37
N PRO A 260 34.58 -7.78 3.04
CA PRO A 260 33.36 -8.08 2.31
C PRO A 260 33.00 -9.57 2.44
N GLY A 261 31.72 -9.89 2.46
CA GLY A 261 31.23 -11.25 2.54
C GLY A 261 29.72 -11.37 2.46
N SER A 262 29.21 -12.48 3.00
CA SER A 262 27.79 -12.77 3.17
C SER A 262 27.55 -13.45 4.52
N VAL A 263 26.29 -13.78 4.83
CA VAL A 263 25.95 -14.60 6.01
C VAL A 263 26.69 -15.94 6.04
N SER A 264 27.12 -16.46 4.88
CA SER A 264 27.84 -17.74 4.78
C SER A 264 29.35 -17.64 5.03
N GLY A 265 29.93 -16.44 5.07
CA GLY A 265 31.37 -16.25 5.23
C GLY A 265 31.95 -15.07 4.44
N PRO A 266 33.27 -14.81 4.57
CA PRO A 266 33.97 -13.79 3.81
C PRO A 266 34.08 -14.15 2.32
N ASP A 267 34.04 -13.14 1.45
CA ASP A 267 34.23 -13.34 0.00
C ASP A 267 35.65 -13.80 -0.36
N THR A 268 36.62 -13.47 0.49
CA THR A 268 38.03 -13.87 0.34
C THR A 268 38.62 -14.38 1.64
N GLY A 269 39.28 -15.53 1.58
CA GLY A 269 39.94 -16.16 2.73
C GLY A 269 39.03 -17.15 3.46
N SER A 270 39.47 -17.57 4.64
CA SER A 270 38.69 -18.44 5.52
C SER A 270 38.63 -17.81 6.90
N CYS A 271 37.43 -17.65 7.44
CA CYS A 271 37.19 -17.26 8.80
C CYS A 271 36.29 -18.30 9.46
N THR A 272 36.75 -18.92 10.54
CA THR A 272 35.97 -19.90 11.29
C THR A 272 34.98 -19.25 12.24
N ASN A 273 35.23 -18.00 12.63
CA ASN A 273 34.34 -17.19 13.46
C ASN A 273 33.96 -15.89 12.72
N TRP A 274 32.97 -16.01 11.83
CA TRP A 274 32.52 -14.94 10.94
C TRP A 274 31.20 -14.33 11.43
N ASP A 275 31.25 -13.06 11.82
CA ASP A 275 30.11 -12.31 12.30
C ASP A 275 29.54 -11.47 11.15
N TRP A 276 28.31 -11.75 10.75
CA TRP A 276 27.60 -10.98 9.71
C TRP A 276 26.66 -9.93 10.30
N TYR A 277 26.18 -10.14 11.53
CA TYR A 277 25.25 -9.27 12.22
C TYR A 277 25.94 -8.54 13.37
N ALA A 278 25.52 -7.31 13.66
CA ALA A 278 26.06 -6.53 14.80
C ALA A 278 25.86 -7.23 16.14
N SER A 279 24.80 -8.04 16.28
CA SER A 279 24.51 -8.86 17.45
C SER A 279 25.49 -10.03 17.63
N ALA A 280 26.08 -10.55 16.54
CA ALA A 280 27.02 -11.67 16.59
C ALA A 280 28.41 -11.29 17.13
N CYS A 281 28.71 -9.98 17.21
CA CYS A 281 29.98 -9.48 17.70
C CYS A 281 30.23 -9.84 19.17
N GLU A 282 31.13 -10.79 19.43
CA GLU A 282 31.60 -11.14 20.78
C GLU A 282 32.18 -9.90 21.50
N PRO A 283 31.72 -9.58 22.72
CA PRO A 283 32.22 -8.46 23.47
C PRO A 283 33.42 -8.94 24.27
N THR A 284 34.59 -8.38 23.99
CA THR A 284 35.67 -8.41 24.98
C THR A 284 35.30 -7.47 26.14
N GLY A 285 34.39 -7.90 27.01
CA GLY A 285 34.10 -7.28 28.31
C GLY A 285 32.83 -6.42 28.45
N SER A 286 31.76 -6.66 27.70
CA SER A 286 30.48 -5.98 27.98
C SER A 286 29.81 -6.61 29.21
N THR A 287 29.34 -5.75 30.11
CA THR A 287 28.37 -6.13 31.14
C THR A 287 27.00 -6.14 30.50
N CYS A 288 26.50 -7.33 30.21
CA CYS A 288 25.12 -7.55 29.77
C CYS A 288 24.16 -7.05 30.86
N GLY A 289 23.43 -5.97 30.57
CA GLY A 289 22.70 -5.18 31.57
C GLY A 289 21.21 -5.00 31.29
N GLY A 290 20.71 -5.53 30.17
CA GLY A 290 19.30 -5.46 29.79
C GLY A 290 18.38 -5.97 30.90
N ALA A 291 17.34 -5.20 31.22
CA ALA A 291 16.35 -5.54 32.25
C ALA A 291 15.28 -6.53 31.76
N ASP A 292 15.17 -6.67 30.44
CA ASP A 292 14.27 -7.54 29.71
C ASP A 292 15.04 -8.17 28.53
N CYS A 293 14.40 -9.17 27.91
CA CYS A 293 15.04 -9.95 26.87
C CYS A 293 15.36 -9.12 25.62
N ASP A 294 14.45 -8.27 25.16
CA ASP A 294 14.65 -7.43 23.96
C ASP A 294 15.85 -6.50 24.14
N THR A 295 15.92 -5.82 25.29
CA THR A 295 17.04 -4.93 25.60
C THR A 295 18.33 -5.72 25.73
N CYS A 296 18.27 -6.91 26.33
CA CYS A 296 19.44 -7.76 26.53
C CYS A 296 20.06 -8.25 25.23
N THR A 297 19.24 -8.86 24.38
CA THR A 297 19.67 -9.45 23.10
C THR A 297 20.00 -8.39 22.04
N GLY A 298 19.53 -7.15 22.24
CA GLY A 298 20.00 -5.99 21.48
C GLY A 298 21.42 -5.55 21.86
N GLU A 299 21.95 -5.96 23.02
CA GLU A 299 23.34 -5.70 23.40
C GLU A 299 24.27 -6.73 22.72
N ALA A 300 25.26 -6.24 21.97
CA ALA A 300 26.23 -7.10 21.30
C ALA A 300 26.92 -8.02 22.33
N GLY A 301 26.81 -9.33 22.10
CA GLY A 301 27.39 -10.31 23.01
C GLY A 301 26.53 -10.84 24.14
N CYS A 302 25.27 -10.44 24.18
CA CYS A 302 24.39 -10.71 25.29
C CYS A 302 23.19 -11.52 24.80
N GLY A 303 22.77 -12.48 25.62
CA GLY A 303 21.52 -13.18 25.45
C GLY A 303 20.79 -13.28 26.78
N TRP A 304 19.49 -13.52 26.68
CA TRP A 304 18.60 -13.65 27.80
C TRP A 304 18.45 -15.10 28.19
N CYS A 305 18.54 -15.36 29.49
CA CYS A 305 18.25 -16.67 30.06
C CYS A 305 16.99 -16.58 30.91
N ASP A 306 15.94 -17.35 30.59
CA ASP A 306 14.74 -17.34 31.43
C ASP A 306 15.08 -17.81 32.87
N GLY A 307 14.68 -16.99 33.84
CA GLY A 307 15.02 -17.16 35.25
C GLY A 307 16.39 -16.65 35.72
N SER A 308 17.35 -16.36 34.83
CA SER A 308 18.67 -15.78 35.20
C SER A 308 18.93 -14.38 34.64
N GLY A 309 18.08 -13.91 33.74
CA GLY A 309 18.16 -12.59 33.12
C GLY A 309 19.26 -12.50 32.07
N CYS A 310 19.68 -11.28 31.79
CA CYS A 310 20.65 -10.97 30.75
C CYS A 310 22.08 -11.45 31.10
N GLN A 311 22.70 -12.20 30.20
CA GLN A 311 24.03 -12.79 30.40
C GLN A 311 24.87 -12.65 29.13
N ALA A 312 26.20 -12.63 29.28
CA ALA A 312 27.10 -12.73 28.14
C ALA A 312 27.00 -14.14 27.53
N GLY A 313 26.98 -14.22 26.20
CA GLY A 313 26.85 -15.49 25.49
C GLY A 313 27.05 -15.35 24.00
N SER A 314 26.60 -16.38 23.28
CA SER A 314 26.52 -16.44 21.82
C SER A 314 25.21 -17.13 21.43
N SER A 315 24.96 -17.35 20.14
CA SER A 315 23.86 -18.20 19.69
C SER A 315 23.94 -19.64 20.22
N GLY A 316 25.11 -20.08 20.71
CA GLY A 316 25.30 -21.38 21.35
C GLY A 316 24.95 -21.44 22.85
N GLY A 317 24.54 -20.32 23.47
CA GLY A 317 24.24 -20.24 24.90
C GLY A 317 25.12 -19.25 25.67
N PRO A 318 24.93 -19.13 26.99
CA PRO A 318 25.69 -18.21 27.83
C PRO A 318 27.17 -18.63 27.92
N THR A 319 28.09 -17.66 27.94
CA THR A 319 29.53 -17.87 28.09
C THR A 319 29.86 -18.49 29.45
N THR A 320 29.00 -18.26 30.46
CA THR A 320 29.16 -18.82 31.81
C THR A 320 27.86 -19.49 32.27
N GLY A 321 27.92 -20.79 32.55
CA GLY A 321 26.79 -21.57 33.04
C GLY A 321 26.05 -22.32 31.94
N THR A 322 24.81 -22.68 32.21
CA THR A 322 23.90 -23.33 31.26
C THR A 322 22.53 -22.69 31.41
N CYS A 323 21.88 -22.37 30.30
CA CYS A 323 20.50 -21.91 30.28
C CYS A 323 19.66 -22.89 29.48
N ALA A 324 18.51 -23.30 30.03
CA ALA A 324 17.60 -24.21 29.34
C ALA A 324 16.76 -23.49 28.28
N ASP A 325 16.56 -22.19 28.44
CA ASP A 325 15.74 -21.33 27.60
C ASP A 325 16.51 -20.03 27.33
N TRP A 326 17.32 -20.09 26.27
CA TRP A 326 18.30 -19.06 25.91
C TRP A 326 17.86 -18.34 24.66
N SER A 327 17.60 -17.04 24.79
CA SER A 327 17.30 -16.15 23.67
C SER A 327 18.53 -15.32 23.37
N TRP A 328 19.16 -15.51 22.22
CA TRP A 328 20.34 -14.77 21.79
C TRP A 328 19.99 -13.47 21.05
N VAL A 329 18.83 -13.43 20.43
CA VAL A 329 18.39 -12.35 19.54
C VAL A 329 17.01 -11.88 19.99
N SER A 330 16.70 -10.60 19.77
CA SER A 330 15.50 -9.95 20.34
C SER A 330 14.18 -10.56 19.90
N PHE A 331 14.19 -11.35 18.84
CA PHE A 331 13.00 -12.04 18.37
C PHE A 331 12.77 -13.40 19.07
N GLU A 332 13.80 -13.99 19.69
CA GLU A 332 13.67 -15.21 20.52
C GLU A 332 13.14 -14.88 21.93
N CYS A 333 12.87 -13.61 22.20
CA CYS A 333 12.45 -13.09 23.51
C CYS A 333 10.97 -13.28 23.84
N SER A 334 10.20 -13.79 22.88
CA SER A 334 8.75 -13.88 22.99
C SER A 334 8.31 -15.12 23.78
N THR A 335 8.12 -14.93 25.09
CA THR A 335 7.08 -15.65 25.86
C THR A 335 5.77 -14.84 25.94
N GLY A 336 5.60 -13.85 25.05
CA GLY A 336 4.33 -13.15 24.88
C GLY A 336 3.21 -14.13 24.52
N PRO A 337 1.93 -13.79 24.79
CA PRO A 337 0.82 -14.62 24.32
C PRO A 337 0.99 -14.80 22.82
N ASP A 338 0.96 -16.06 22.38
CA ASP A 338 1.05 -16.47 20.99
C ASP A 338 0.09 -15.61 20.13
N THR A 339 0.63 -14.64 19.41
CA THR A 339 -0.13 -13.77 18.49
C THR A 339 -0.32 -14.44 17.13
N CYS A 340 0.31 -15.60 16.90
CA CYS A 340 0.15 -16.31 15.64
C CYS A 340 -1.33 -16.63 15.39
N GLY A 341 -2.07 -16.99 16.44
CA GLY A 341 -3.51 -17.28 16.35
C GLY A 341 -4.41 -16.12 15.86
N ASP A 342 -3.91 -14.88 15.81
CA ASP A 342 -4.66 -13.74 15.26
C ASP A 342 -4.60 -13.68 13.72
N ASN A 343 -3.65 -14.40 13.10
CA ASN A 343 -3.49 -14.45 11.65
C ASN A 343 -4.25 -15.67 11.08
N THR A 344 -5.00 -15.44 10.01
CA THR A 344 -5.83 -16.49 9.35
C THR A 344 -5.37 -16.83 7.94
N ASP A 345 -4.35 -16.15 7.44
CA ASP A 345 -3.77 -16.39 6.12
C ASP A 345 -2.25 -16.61 6.21
N CYS A 346 -1.72 -17.39 5.28
CA CYS A 346 -0.31 -17.76 5.26
C CYS A 346 0.65 -16.56 5.16
N GLY A 347 0.25 -15.53 4.42
CA GLY A 347 1.10 -14.36 4.19
C GLY A 347 1.26 -13.51 5.44
N SER A 348 0.16 -13.17 6.10
CA SER A 348 0.17 -12.44 7.37
C SER A 348 0.81 -13.26 8.48
N CYS A 349 0.53 -14.57 8.50
CA CYS A 349 1.12 -15.51 9.46
C CYS A 349 2.65 -15.57 9.34
N THR A 350 3.17 -15.96 8.17
CA THR A 350 4.63 -16.04 7.94
C THR A 350 5.33 -14.68 7.90
N GLY A 351 4.56 -13.59 7.77
CA GLY A 351 5.05 -12.23 7.90
C GLY A 351 5.27 -11.80 9.36
N GLU A 352 4.67 -12.50 10.31
CA GLU A 352 4.81 -12.27 11.74
C GLU A 352 5.75 -13.32 12.35
N TYR A 353 6.87 -12.89 12.91
CA TYR A 353 7.79 -13.79 13.59
C TYR A 353 7.36 -13.98 15.05
N PRO A 354 7.36 -15.18 15.65
CA PRO A 354 7.90 -16.46 15.17
C PRO A 354 6.83 -17.39 14.56
N CYS A 355 5.94 -16.88 13.73
CA CYS A 355 4.79 -17.64 13.25
C CYS A 355 5.08 -18.32 11.91
N GLY A 356 4.56 -19.53 11.77
CA GLY A 356 4.43 -20.22 10.49
C GLY A 356 3.00 -20.72 10.31
N PHE A 357 2.64 -20.92 9.05
CA PHE A 357 1.30 -21.32 8.67
C PHE A 357 1.24 -22.82 8.43
N CYS A 358 0.24 -23.45 9.02
CA CYS A 358 -0.05 -24.85 8.78
C CYS A 358 -1.13 -25.01 7.71
N GLY A 359 -0.72 -25.44 6.52
CA GLY A 359 -1.63 -25.72 5.41
C GLY A 359 -2.62 -26.86 5.69
N ASP A 360 -2.31 -27.77 6.62
CA ASP A 360 -3.17 -28.92 6.92
C ASP A 360 -4.53 -28.51 7.50
N ASP A 361 -4.56 -27.46 8.33
CA ASP A 361 -5.76 -27.00 9.04
C ASP A 361 -6.02 -25.49 8.90
N GLY A 362 -5.16 -24.79 8.15
CA GLY A 362 -5.25 -23.35 7.93
C GLY A 362 -4.92 -22.52 9.17
N SER A 363 -4.23 -23.08 10.17
CA SER A 363 -3.90 -22.38 11.40
C SER A 363 -2.52 -21.72 11.34
N CYS A 364 -2.40 -20.58 12.00
CA CYS A 364 -1.13 -19.91 12.21
C CYS A 364 -0.61 -20.24 13.62
N MET A 365 0.60 -20.78 13.71
CA MET A 365 1.20 -21.28 14.96
C MET A 365 2.61 -20.74 15.11
N ALA A 366 3.09 -20.62 16.35
CA ALA A 366 4.51 -20.38 16.59
C ALA A 366 5.34 -21.61 16.14
N GLY A 367 6.56 -21.40 15.64
CA GLY A 367 7.45 -22.48 15.24
C GLY A 367 8.79 -21.99 14.71
N ASP A 368 9.43 -22.80 13.88
CA ASP A 368 10.63 -22.43 13.12
C ASP A 368 10.61 -23.06 11.71
N SER A 369 11.70 -22.90 10.93
CA SER A 369 11.81 -23.47 9.57
C SER A 369 11.67 -25.01 9.47
N THR A 370 11.58 -25.72 10.60
CA THR A 370 11.42 -27.17 10.68
C THR A 370 10.02 -27.62 11.08
N GLY A 371 9.18 -26.74 11.61
CA GLY A 371 7.80 -27.03 11.99
C GLY A 371 7.25 -26.15 13.11
N PRO A 372 5.98 -26.35 13.50
CA PRO A 372 5.37 -25.65 14.64
C PRO A 372 5.91 -26.13 16.00
N ASP A 373 5.86 -25.26 16.99
CA ASP A 373 6.27 -25.54 18.36
C ASP A 373 5.26 -26.45 19.07
N GLY A 374 5.66 -27.70 19.34
CA GLY A 374 4.87 -28.63 20.16
C GLY A 374 3.70 -29.32 19.44
N ASP A 375 3.54 -29.10 18.14
CA ASP A 375 2.54 -29.77 17.30
C ASP A 375 3.15 -30.38 16.02
N VAL A 376 2.32 -30.98 15.16
CA VAL A 376 2.76 -31.54 13.88
C VAL A 376 1.96 -30.94 12.74
N CYS A 377 2.67 -30.28 11.82
CA CYS A 377 2.12 -29.84 10.54
C CYS A 377 2.93 -30.43 9.38
N PHE A 378 2.26 -31.13 8.47
CA PHE A 378 2.86 -31.75 7.30
C PHE A 378 3.07 -30.76 6.15
N GLU A 379 2.21 -29.75 6.04
CA GLU A 379 2.33 -28.64 5.09
C GLU A 379 2.66 -27.33 5.82
N TRP A 380 3.89 -27.25 6.34
CA TRP A 380 4.37 -26.10 7.10
C TRP A 380 5.04 -25.06 6.20
N ALA A 381 4.55 -23.82 6.23
CA ALA A 381 5.17 -22.67 5.60
C ALA A 381 5.76 -21.76 6.68
N TRP A 382 7.08 -21.61 6.69
CA TRP A 382 7.78 -20.73 7.63
C TRP A 382 8.09 -19.37 7.00
N PHE A 383 8.49 -19.38 5.73
CA PHE A 383 8.67 -18.15 4.96
C PHE A 383 7.44 -17.85 4.10
N THR A 384 7.17 -16.57 3.85
CA THR A 384 6.11 -16.16 2.91
C THR A 384 6.28 -16.75 1.50
N SER A 385 7.52 -17.06 1.10
CA SER A 385 7.82 -17.74 -0.16
C SER A 385 7.49 -19.23 -0.17
N GLU A 386 7.34 -19.84 1.01
CA GLU A 386 7.00 -21.26 1.21
C GLU A 386 5.50 -21.47 1.37
N CYS A 387 4.72 -20.39 1.53
CA CYS A 387 3.29 -20.45 1.32
C CYS A 387 3.05 -21.04 -0.06
N SER A 388 2.73 -22.34 -0.13
CA SER A 388 2.32 -23.07 -1.34
C SER A 388 1.40 -22.12 -2.09
N ALA A 389 1.85 -21.64 -3.25
CA ALA A 389 1.29 -20.49 -3.98
C ALA A 389 -0.13 -20.18 -3.52
N ALA A 390 -0.25 -19.21 -2.60
CA ALA A 390 -1.42 -18.91 -1.77
C ALA A 390 -2.68 -19.54 -2.32
N ASP A 391 -3.31 -20.47 -1.57
CA ASP A 391 -4.54 -21.19 -1.98
C ASP A 391 -5.28 -20.32 -3.00
N PRO A 392 -5.20 -20.67 -4.30
CA PRO A 392 -5.62 -19.78 -5.34
C PRO A 392 -7.12 -19.53 -5.27
N CYS A 393 -7.84 -20.19 -4.37
CA CYS A 393 -9.26 -20.07 -4.14
C CYS A 393 -9.57 -19.07 -3.00
N PHE A 394 -8.65 -18.83 -2.05
CA PHE A 394 -8.95 -18.18 -0.77
C PHE A 394 -9.46 -16.73 -0.87
N ASP A 395 -8.94 -15.92 -1.81
CA ASP A 395 -9.36 -14.52 -1.97
C ASP A 395 -10.63 -14.35 -2.83
N ALA A 396 -11.17 -15.43 -3.40
CA ALA A 396 -12.45 -15.37 -4.08
C ALA A 396 -13.60 -15.38 -3.07
N THR A 397 -14.32 -14.26 -3.00
CA THR A 397 -15.50 -14.09 -2.12
C THR A 397 -16.83 -14.23 -2.86
N ILE A 398 -16.78 -14.57 -4.16
CA ILE A 398 -17.97 -14.82 -4.98
C ILE A 398 -17.74 -16.05 -5.88
N CYS A 399 -18.81 -16.80 -6.15
CA CYS A 399 -18.76 -18.06 -6.91
C CYS A 399 -18.10 -17.93 -8.30
N GLY A 400 -18.39 -16.85 -9.04
CA GLY A 400 -17.79 -16.63 -10.37
C GLY A 400 -16.27 -16.46 -10.31
N ASP A 401 -15.78 -15.57 -9.43
CA ASP A 401 -14.35 -15.36 -9.25
C ASP A 401 -13.63 -16.62 -8.73
N CYS A 402 -14.35 -17.47 -7.99
CA CYS A 402 -13.85 -18.74 -7.50
C CYS A 402 -13.72 -19.77 -8.63
N THR A 403 -14.79 -19.99 -9.38
CA THR A 403 -14.85 -21.02 -10.44
C THR A 403 -14.11 -20.62 -11.73
N ASP A 404 -13.79 -19.33 -11.90
CA ASP A 404 -12.89 -18.85 -12.95
C ASP A 404 -11.42 -19.25 -12.73
N ARG A 405 -11.08 -19.68 -11.51
CA ARG A 405 -9.72 -20.08 -11.13
C ARG A 405 -9.55 -21.57 -11.32
N ALA A 406 -8.41 -21.95 -11.91
CA ALA A 406 -8.10 -23.35 -12.11
C ALA A 406 -8.02 -24.06 -10.75
N GLU A 407 -8.63 -25.24 -10.66
CA GLU A 407 -8.60 -26.10 -9.47
C GLU A 407 -9.36 -25.53 -8.25
N CYS A 408 -10.25 -24.57 -8.47
CA CYS A 408 -11.13 -24.01 -7.44
C CYS A 408 -12.60 -24.35 -7.67
N GLY A 409 -13.37 -24.47 -6.60
CA GLY A 409 -14.82 -24.53 -6.64
C GLY A 409 -15.46 -23.87 -5.42
N TRP A 410 -16.72 -23.49 -5.59
CA TRP A 410 -17.47 -22.70 -4.62
C TRP A 410 -18.40 -23.59 -3.80
N CYS A 411 -18.44 -23.37 -2.49
CA CYS A 411 -19.41 -23.99 -1.61
C CYS A 411 -20.50 -23.01 -1.20
N ALA A 412 -21.67 -23.08 -1.87
CA ALA A 412 -22.74 -22.09 -1.70
C ALA A 412 -23.29 -22.04 -0.25
N SER A 413 -23.33 -23.16 0.45
CA SER A 413 -23.85 -23.23 1.83
C SER A 413 -22.94 -22.55 2.84
N SER A 414 -21.65 -22.43 2.55
CA SER A 414 -20.67 -21.81 3.43
C SER A 414 -20.12 -20.47 2.91
N GLY A 415 -20.45 -20.08 1.68
CA GLY A 415 -19.93 -18.86 1.05
C GLY A 415 -18.41 -18.86 0.93
N MET A 416 -17.79 -20.04 0.71
CA MET A 416 -16.34 -20.19 0.70
C MET A 416 -15.89 -20.85 -0.61
N CYS A 417 -14.81 -20.31 -1.17
CA CYS A 417 -14.08 -20.89 -2.27
C CYS A 417 -12.97 -21.82 -1.73
N ALA A 418 -12.80 -23.00 -2.32
CA ALA A 418 -11.79 -23.95 -1.89
C ALA A 418 -11.16 -24.68 -3.09
N VAL A 419 -9.96 -25.23 -2.89
CA VAL A 419 -9.32 -26.09 -3.89
C VAL A 419 -10.12 -27.39 -4.05
N GLY A 420 -10.41 -27.78 -5.28
CA GLY A 420 -11.14 -29.01 -5.58
C GLY A 420 -11.27 -29.32 -7.07
N ASP A 421 -12.07 -30.32 -7.37
CA ASP A 421 -12.38 -30.76 -8.73
C ASP A 421 -13.90 -30.85 -8.96
N ASP A 422 -14.34 -31.37 -10.10
CA ASP A 422 -15.76 -31.53 -10.44
C ASP A 422 -16.53 -32.50 -9.53
N SER A 423 -15.85 -33.19 -8.62
CA SER A 423 -16.43 -34.12 -7.65
C SER A 423 -16.55 -33.53 -6.23
N GLY A 424 -15.89 -32.42 -5.94
CA GLY A 424 -15.94 -31.76 -4.62
C GLY A 424 -14.62 -31.07 -4.22
N PRO A 425 -14.59 -30.47 -3.02
CA PRO A 425 -13.36 -29.89 -2.47
C PRO A 425 -12.34 -30.99 -2.11
N THR A 426 -11.06 -30.67 -2.23
CA THR A 426 -9.93 -31.56 -1.85
C THR A 426 -9.92 -31.85 -0.35
N VAL A 427 -10.32 -30.86 0.45
CA VAL A 427 -10.41 -30.92 1.91
C VAL A 427 -11.84 -30.57 2.33
N GLY A 428 -12.44 -31.40 3.20
CA GLY A 428 -13.77 -31.19 3.75
C GLY A 428 -14.91 -31.79 2.92
N SER A 429 -16.13 -31.27 3.09
CA SER A 429 -17.31 -31.71 2.35
C SER A 429 -18.24 -30.54 2.08
N CYS A 430 -18.65 -30.37 0.82
CA CYS A 430 -19.64 -29.39 0.40
C CYS A 430 -20.80 -30.10 -0.30
N THR A 431 -22.04 -29.89 0.15
CA THR A 431 -23.22 -30.55 -0.45
C THR A 431 -23.77 -29.85 -1.68
N ASP A 432 -23.34 -28.61 -1.91
CA ASP A 432 -23.72 -27.68 -2.96
C ASP A 432 -22.45 -27.06 -3.57
N TRP A 433 -21.64 -27.96 -4.12
CA TRP A 433 -20.36 -27.65 -4.74
C TRP A 433 -20.55 -27.22 -6.19
N ASP A 434 -20.15 -25.99 -6.49
CA ASP A 434 -20.21 -25.39 -7.82
C ASP A 434 -18.78 -25.28 -8.35
N TYR A 435 -18.38 -26.20 -9.23
CA TYR A 435 -17.02 -26.23 -9.81
C TYR A 435 -16.93 -25.44 -11.11
N PHE A 436 -18.02 -25.38 -11.88
CA PHE A 436 -18.09 -24.60 -13.11
C PHE A 436 -18.87 -23.31 -12.86
N ASP A 437 -18.49 -22.21 -13.53
CA ASP A 437 -19.23 -20.94 -13.51
C ASP A 437 -20.72 -21.11 -13.90
N THR A 438 -21.04 -22.14 -14.69
CA THR A 438 -22.43 -22.48 -15.05
C THR A 438 -23.22 -23.15 -13.94
N ASP A 439 -22.54 -23.72 -12.95
CA ASP A 439 -23.13 -24.42 -11.82
C ASP A 439 -23.40 -23.47 -10.66
N CYS A 440 -22.67 -22.34 -10.58
CA CYS A 440 -22.99 -21.22 -9.71
C CYS A 440 -24.49 -20.91 -9.86
N ALA A 441 -25.28 -21.35 -8.87
CA ALA A 441 -26.71 -21.07 -8.86
C ALA A 441 -26.85 -19.56 -9.05
N ALA A 442 -27.64 -19.14 -10.05
CA ALA A 442 -27.74 -17.74 -10.50
C ALA A 442 -28.34 -16.84 -9.40
N CYS A 443 -27.59 -16.64 -8.33
CA CYS A 443 -27.78 -15.63 -7.34
C CYS A 443 -27.25 -14.32 -7.93
N ASN A 444 -27.89 -13.25 -7.56
CA ASN A 444 -27.56 -11.92 -8.01
C ASN A 444 -26.49 -11.37 -7.06
N PRO A 445 -25.33 -10.94 -7.58
CA PRO A 445 -24.27 -10.36 -6.75
C PRO A 445 -24.72 -9.03 -6.14
N VAL A 446 -23.86 -8.38 -5.35
CA VAL A 446 -24.08 -6.99 -4.90
C VAL A 446 -24.52 -6.13 -6.08
N MET A 447 -25.62 -5.41 -5.90
CA MET A 447 -26.27 -4.56 -6.90
C MET A 447 -26.86 -5.30 -8.11
N GLY A 448 -26.98 -6.62 -8.06
CA GLY A 448 -27.81 -7.40 -8.97
C GLY A 448 -29.30 -7.21 -8.68
N THR A 449 -30.15 -7.28 -9.72
CA THR A 449 -31.61 -7.13 -9.55
C THR A 449 -32.21 -8.35 -8.90
N CYS A 450 -33.13 -8.18 -7.95
CA CYS A 450 -33.75 -9.29 -7.24
C CYS A 450 -35.23 -9.02 -6.95
N SER A 451 -35.95 -10.11 -6.68
CA SER A 451 -37.35 -10.12 -6.26
C SER A 451 -37.54 -10.69 -4.85
N SER A 452 -36.54 -11.41 -4.32
CA SER A 452 -36.50 -11.95 -2.96
C SER A 452 -35.06 -12.21 -2.52
N ASP A 453 -34.81 -12.29 -1.21
CA ASP A 453 -33.47 -12.53 -0.63
C ASP A 453 -32.84 -13.83 -1.14
N ALA A 454 -33.65 -14.86 -1.44
CA ALA A 454 -33.17 -16.13 -2.00
C ALA A 454 -32.57 -16.02 -3.41
N GLU A 455 -32.76 -14.89 -4.10
CA GLU A 455 -32.14 -14.59 -5.39
C GLU A 455 -30.81 -13.85 -5.23
N CYS A 456 -30.37 -13.52 -4.02
CA CYS A 456 -29.14 -12.78 -3.76
C CYS A 456 -28.04 -13.72 -3.29
N CYS A 457 -26.79 -13.42 -3.66
CA CYS A 457 -25.66 -14.25 -3.24
C CYS A 457 -25.39 -14.12 -1.74
N ASP A 458 -25.01 -15.23 -1.11
CA ASP A 458 -24.57 -15.29 0.28
C ASP A 458 -25.60 -14.70 1.27
N ALA A 459 -25.18 -13.75 2.12
CA ALA A 459 -26.00 -13.08 3.11
C ALA A 459 -26.65 -11.77 2.61
N LEU A 460 -26.60 -11.49 1.30
CA LEU A 460 -27.15 -10.25 0.75
C LEU A 460 -28.69 -10.21 0.86
N GLU A 461 -29.22 -9.06 1.21
CA GLU A 461 -30.67 -8.82 1.30
C GLU A 461 -31.19 -8.19 0.00
N CYS A 462 -32.38 -8.63 -0.43
CA CYS A 462 -33.05 -8.06 -1.58
C CYS A 462 -33.88 -6.84 -1.18
N ARG A 463 -33.26 -5.66 -1.15
CA ARG A 463 -33.90 -4.42 -0.67
C ARG A 463 -33.85 -3.29 -1.68
N MET A 464 -34.78 -2.36 -1.50
CA MET A 464 -34.87 -1.17 -2.34
C MET A 464 -33.84 -0.13 -1.91
N GLY A 465 -33.00 0.31 -2.84
CA GLY A 465 -32.17 1.50 -2.71
C GLY A 465 -32.73 2.67 -3.51
N ILE A 466 -32.52 3.89 -3.02
CA ILE A 466 -33.15 5.10 -3.57
C ILE A 466 -32.61 5.44 -4.96
N SER A 467 -31.36 5.07 -5.20
CA SER A 467 -30.63 5.36 -6.43
C SER A 467 -30.72 4.24 -7.46
N PHE A 468 -31.15 3.05 -7.06
CA PHE A 468 -30.93 1.83 -7.86
C PHE A 468 -32.10 0.82 -7.90
N GLY A 469 -33.20 1.09 -7.17
CA GLY A 469 -34.36 0.18 -7.12
C GLY A 469 -34.11 -1.03 -6.23
N THR A 470 -34.90 -2.09 -6.39
CA THR A 470 -34.74 -3.34 -5.62
C THR A 470 -33.57 -4.15 -6.16
N ARG A 471 -32.52 -4.29 -5.35
CA ARG A 471 -31.29 -5.01 -5.69
C ARG A 471 -30.74 -5.74 -4.45
N CYS A 472 -29.88 -6.71 -4.70
CA CYS A 472 -29.13 -7.37 -3.64
C CYS A 472 -28.11 -6.40 -3.06
N CYS A 473 -28.09 -6.26 -1.74
CA CYS A 473 -27.25 -5.31 -1.04
C CYS A 473 -26.84 -5.87 0.32
N VAL A 474 -25.82 -5.26 0.91
CA VAL A 474 -25.20 -5.66 2.17
C VAL A 474 -26.04 -5.17 3.34
N ALA A 475 -26.32 -6.07 4.29
CA ALA A 475 -27.08 -5.78 5.49
C ALA A 475 -26.26 -4.97 6.52
N ALA A 476 -26.91 -4.50 7.59
CA ALA A 476 -26.22 -3.76 8.64
C ALA A 476 -25.20 -4.66 9.37
N GLY A 477 -23.96 -4.19 9.50
CA GLY A 477 -22.87 -4.89 10.18
C GLY A 477 -21.96 -5.73 9.28
N ASP A 478 -22.34 -5.94 8.02
CA ASP A 478 -21.52 -6.68 7.05
C ASP A 478 -20.58 -5.75 6.26
N THR A 479 -19.61 -6.34 5.56
CA THR A 479 -18.54 -5.61 4.89
C THR A 479 -18.97 -4.93 3.59
N CYS A 480 -18.46 -3.71 3.36
CA CYS A 480 -18.76 -2.89 2.19
C CYS A 480 -17.51 -2.15 1.69
N ALA A 481 -17.47 -1.86 0.39
CA ALA A 481 -16.45 -1.00 -0.20
C ALA A 481 -16.94 0.46 -0.28
N THR A 482 -18.23 0.65 -0.57
CA THR A 482 -18.86 1.95 -0.71
C THR A 482 -20.26 1.97 -0.09
N GLY A 483 -20.78 3.16 0.18
CA GLY A 483 -22.18 3.30 0.66
C GLY A 483 -23.23 2.81 -0.34
N ALA A 484 -22.87 2.56 -1.61
CA ALA A 484 -23.79 2.00 -2.59
C ALA A 484 -24.00 0.48 -2.40
N ASP A 485 -23.09 -0.19 -1.70
CA ASP A 485 -23.18 -1.64 -1.44
C ASP A 485 -24.21 -1.93 -0.34
N CYS A 486 -24.43 -0.98 0.58
CA CYS A 486 -25.31 -1.12 1.72
C CYS A 486 -26.79 -0.95 1.35
N CYS A 487 -27.65 -1.74 1.99
CA CYS A 487 -29.09 -1.62 1.77
C CYS A 487 -29.68 -0.28 2.25
N GLY A 488 -30.67 0.22 1.52
CA GLY A 488 -31.44 1.40 1.90
C GLY A 488 -30.63 2.70 1.87
N TYR A 489 -30.57 3.40 3.00
CA TYR A 489 -29.74 4.61 3.21
C TYR A 489 -28.54 4.38 4.14
N MET A 490 -28.16 3.13 4.42
CA MET A 490 -27.03 2.83 5.30
C MET A 490 -25.72 3.41 4.75
N ASP A 491 -24.83 3.83 5.65
CA ASP A 491 -23.56 4.46 5.31
C ASP A 491 -22.43 3.41 5.47
N CYS A 492 -21.57 3.24 4.47
CA CYS A 492 -20.39 2.39 4.61
C CYS A 492 -19.31 3.13 5.41
N ARG A 493 -18.97 2.64 6.60
CA ARG A 493 -17.99 3.25 7.51
C ARG A 493 -17.00 2.20 7.99
N SER A 494 -15.72 2.53 7.86
CA SER A 494 -14.63 1.60 8.22
C SER A 494 -14.76 0.22 7.56
N GLY A 495 -15.31 0.19 6.33
CA GLY A 495 -15.55 -1.04 5.58
C GLY A 495 -16.76 -1.86 6.04
N MET A 496 -17.65 -1.33 6.89
CA MET A 496 -18.88 -2.01 7.31
C MET A 496 -20.12 -1.14 7.09
N CYS A 497 -21.24 -1.78 6.75
CA CYS A 497 -22.51 -1.09 6.57
C CYS A 497 -23.10 -0.69 7.92
N GLU A 498 -23.11 0.61 8.21
CA GLU A 498 -23.67 1.15 9.44
C GLU A 498 -25.07 1.75 9.23
N CYS A 499 -25.93 1.49 10.20
CA CYS A 499 -27.21 2.16 10.34
C CYS A 499 -27.02 3.68 10.50
N ARG A 500 -28.06 4.45 10.19
CA ARG A 500 -28.02 5.91 10.33
C ARG A 500 -28.48 6.37 11.69
N ALA A 501 -27.82 7.41 12.18
CA ALA A 501 -28.22 8.14 13.38
C ALA A 501 -29.60 8.81 13.22
N ALA A 502 -30.27 9.06 14.34
CA ALA A 502 -31.55 9.78 14.39
C ALA A 502 -31.46 11.15 13.66
N GLY A 503 -32.53 11.51 12.95
CA GLY A 503 -32.62 12.72 12.14
C GLY A 503 -32.13 12.58 10.69
N ARG A 504 -31.59 11.43 10.29
CA ARG A 504 -31.17 11.14 8.91
C ARG A 504 -32.29 10.48 8.10
N GLY A 505 -32.21 10.58 6.78
CA GLY A 505 -33.19 9.97 5.87
C GLY A 505 -33.09 8.44 5.85
N CYS A 506 -34.24 7.76 5.74
CA CYS A 506 -34.38 6.31 5.69
C CYS A 506 -35.50 5.89 4.71
N LEU A 507 -35.42 4.67 4.19
CA LEU A 507 -36.47 3.99 3.42
C LEU A 507 -37.24 3.00 4.28
N GLY A 508 -36.59 2.38 5.27
CA GLY A 508 -37.21 1.45 6.20
C GLY A 508 -36.53 1.45 7.55
N ASP A 509 -37.14 0.74 8.51
CA ASP A 509 -36.68 0.68 9.90
C ASP A 509 -35.23 0.19 10.02
N GLY A 510 -34.83 -0.77 9.16
CA GLY A 510 -33.47 -1.32 9.14
C GLY A 510 -32.37 -0.34 8.71
N ASP A 511 -32.73 0.84 8.20
CA ASP A 511 -31.73 1.87 7.84
C ASP A 511 -31.34 2.71 9.07
N CYS A 512 -32.04 2.57 10.18
CA CYS A 512 -31.95 3.43 11.35
C CYS A 512 -31.37 2.70 12.54
N CYS A 513 -30.42 3.31 13.25
CA CYS A 513 -29.86 2.68 14.46
C CYS A 513 -30.89 2.55 15.61
N SER A 514 -32.00 3.29 15.52
CA SER A 514 -33.14 3.17 16.42
C SER A 514 -34.18 2.12 15.97
N ASN A 515 -33.95 1.46 14.82
CA ASN A 515 -34.90 0.56 14.17
C ASN A 515 -36.28 1.18 13.92
N THR A 516 -36.35 2.50 13.76
CA THR A 516 -37.62 3.20 13.51
C THR A 516 -37.44 4.28 12.46
N CYS A 517 -38.08 4.09 11.31
CA CYS A 517 -38.13 5.03 10.20
C CYS A 517 -39.52 5.68 10.13
N THR A 518 -39.67 6.85 10.76
CA THR A 518 -40.96 7.56 10.79
C THR A 518 -40.97 8.68 9.76
N GLY A 519 -41.79 8.55 8.73
CA GLY A 519 -41.93 9.59 7.69
C GLY A 519 -40.67 9.77 6.84
N GLY A 520 -39.88 8.71 6.66
CA GLY A 520 -38.62 8.74 5.90
C GLY A 520 -37.44 9.33 6.68
N ILE A 521 -37.56 9.47 8.00
CA ILE A 521 -36.48 9.95 8.88
C ILE A 521 -36.32 8.98 10.07
N CYS A 522 -35.06 8.66 10.42
CA CYS A 522 -34.73 7.86 11.59
C CYS A 522 -35.10 8.59 12.88
N SER A 523 -35.88 7.96 13.75
CA SER A 523 -36.42 8.57 14.98
C SER A 523 -36.02 7.84 16.24
#